data_AF-A0A9Q3RYS8-F1
#
_entry.id   AF-A0A9Q3RYS8-F1
#
_cell.length_a   1.000
_cell.length_b   1.000
_cell.length_c   1.000
_cell.angle_alpha   90.00
_cell.angle_beta   90.00
_cell.angle_gamma   90.00
#
_symmetry.space_group_name_H-M   'P 1'
#
loop_
_entity.id
_entity.type
_entity.pdbx_description
1 polymer ?
#
loop_
_entity_poly.entity_id
_entity_poly.type
_entity_poly.pdbx_seq_one_letter_code
_entity_poly.pdbx_strand_id
1 'polypeptide(L)'
;MTFSLTQIGRIVIAILLLVAAGLFVASNDRLSAGAASLLGGGGVNRVDDARRTMVYRLDPTRGTVFTFTGERQQVRLLSSVGIAADAPTDTEGWIYGFRISFLSGTGDVLGEYDIYSQAMLPEMMEEGGPLRFLRTSDERISTPDETFIEAPARTARISIIALDTDEGVTGIDVRVYERQPLTDAGAMVAFLRRSPGEQRQLTSGSAFPPDTLGENEMRTVARKSWRPIGPGGIAGEAYDLVVIYEVDPEDDEPQEEVEAEAPVAP
;
A
#
# COMPACT_ATOMS: atom_id res chain seq x y z
N MET A 1 -3.85 -62.95 -24.74
CA MET A 1 -3.16 -62.01 -23.83
C MET A 1 -4.14 -61.62 -22.73
N THR A 2 -4.00 -62.20 -21.55
CA THR A 2 -4.79 -61.85 -20.36
C THR A 2 -4.03 -60.77 -19.60
N PHE A 3 -4.46 -59.52 -19.71
CA PHE A 3 -3.93 -58.44 -18.87
C PHE A 3 -4.34 -58.71 -17.42
N SER A 4 -3.38 -58.68 -16.49
CA SER A 4 -3.70 -58.87 -15.07
C SER A 4 -4.47 -57.65 -14.55
N LEU A 5 -5.40 -57.88 -13.62
CA LEU A 5 -6.20 -56.83 -12.99
C LEU A 5 -5.33 -55.68 -12.42
N THR A 6 -4.11 -56.02 -12.00
CA THR A 6 -3.07 -55.09 -11.53
C THR A 6 -2.49 -54.17 -12.61
N GLN A 7 -2.43 -54.59 -13.87
CA GLN A 7 -1.99 -53.70 -14.97
C GLN A 7 -3.07 -52.68 -15.33
N ILE A 8 -4.34 -53.08 -15.31
CA ILE A 8 -5.47 -52.18 -15.60
C ILE A 8 -5.53 -51.06 -14.54
N GLY A 9 -5.37 -51.42 -13.25
CA GLY A 9 -5.36 -50.43 -12.17
C GLY A 9 -4.25 -49.39 -12.29
N ARG A 10 -3.04 -49.79 -12.70
CA ARG A 10 -1.91 -48.87 -12.89
C ARG A 10 -2.14 -47.89 -14.04
N ILE A 11 -2.75 -48.35 -15.13
CA ILE A 11 -3.07 -47.50 -16.28
C ILE A 11 -4.13 -46.46 -15.90
N VAL A 12 -5.16 -46.85 -15.14
CA VAL A 12 -6.21 -45.91 -14.69
C VAL A 12 -5.62 -44.84 -13.76
N ILE A 13 -4.74 -45.21 -12.83
CA ILE A 13 -4.08 -44.24 -11.93
C ILE A 13 -3.19 -43.28 -12.74
N ALA A 14 -2.42 -43.77 -13.71
CA ALA A 14 -1.57 -42.94 -14.55
C ALA A 14 -2.39 -41.93 -15.38
N ILE A 15 -3.56 -42.35 -15.90
CA ILE A 15 -4.48 -41.47 -16.64
C ILE A 15 -5.06 -40.40 -15.71
N LEU A 16 -5.49 -40.77 -14.49
CA LEU A 16 -6.01 -39.81 -13.52
C LEU A 16 -4.97 -38.76 -13.10
N LEU A 17 -3.71 -39.18 -12.90
CA LEU A 17 -2.62 -38.24 -12.60
C LEU A 17 -2.32 -37.30 -13.76
N LEU A 18 -2.37 -37.79 -15.00
CA LEU A 18 -2.21 -36.95 -16.20
C LEU A 18 -3.36 -35.94 -16.36
N VAL A 19 -4.60 -36.34 -16.07
CA VAL A 19 -5.75 -35.43 -16.11
C VAL A 19 -5.66 -34.38 -15.01
N ALA A 20 -5.27 -34.76 -13.79
CA ALA A 20 -5.08 -33.81 -12.69
C ALA A 20 -3.95 -32.81 -13.00
N ALA A 21 -2.83 -33.28 -13.54
CA ALA A 21 -1.74 -32.41 -13.97
C ALA A 21 -2.16 -31.46 -15.12
N GLY A 22 -2.92 -31.95 -16.09
CA GLY A 22 -3.44 -31.14 -17.18
C GLY A 22 -4.43 -30.05 -16.71
N LEU A 23 -5.30 -30.38 -15.75
CA LEU A 23 -6.23 -29.42 -15.15
C LEU A 23 -5.49 -28.37 -14.33
N PHE A 24 -4.46 -28.76 -13.57
CA PHE A 24 -3.62 -27.83 -12.79
C PHE A 24 -2.88 -26.83 -13.67
N VAL A 25 -2.32 -27.28 -14.81
CA VAL A 25 -1.67 -26.40 -15.78
C VAL A 25 -2.69 -25.47 -16.45
N ALA A 26 -3.85 -25.99 -16.85
CA ALA A 26 -4.90 -25.19 -17.50
C ALA A 26 -5.57 -24.16 -16.58
N SER A 27 -5.64 -24.41 -15.26
CA SER A 27 -6.11 -23.40 -14.30
C SER A 27 -5.08 -22.30 -14.08
N ASN A 28 -3.79 -22.62 -14.15
CA ASN A 28 -2.72 -21.64 -13.97
C ASN A 28 -2.61 -20.68 -15.18
N ASP A 29 -2.85 -21.19 -16.40
CA ASP A 29 -2.86 -20.37 -17.62
C ASP A 29 -4.02 -19.37 -17.69
N ARG A 30 -5.14 -19.63 -16.99
CA ARG A 30 -6.29 -18.69 -16.95
C ARG A 30 -6.08 -17.53 -15.98
N LEU A 31 -5.28 -17.72 -14.93
CA LEU A 31 -4.88 -16.65 -14.01
C LEU A 31 -3.73 -15.80 -14.59
N SER A 32 -2.77 -16.42 -15.29
CA SER A 32 -1.68 -15.69 -15.95
C SER A 32 -2.14 -14.90 -17.18
N ALA A 33 -3.17 -15.35 -17.90
CA ALA A 33 -3.74 -14.59 -19.03
C ALA A 33 -4.46 -13.29 -18.60
N GLY A 34 -5.02 -13.24 -17.38
CA GLY A 34 -5.59 -12.01 -16.81
C GLY A 34 -4.52 -10.96 -16.49
N ALA A 35 -3.42 -11.39 -15.87
CA ALA A 35 -2.28 -10.50 -15.57
C ALA A 35 -1.47 -10.12 -16.82
N ALA A 36 -1.27 -11.06 -17.76
CA ALA A 36 -0.55 -10.82 -19.01
C ALA A 36 -1.35 -9.94 -19.99
N SER A 37 -2.69 -9.99 -19.99
CA SER A 37 -3.50 -9.09 -20.82
C SER A 37 -3.54 -7.65 -20.27
N LEU A 38 -3.38 -7.45 -18.95
CA LEU A 38 -3.19 -6.13 -18.35
C LEU A 38 -1.83 -5.50 -18.72
N LEU A 39 -0.83 -6.32 -19.04
CA LEU A 39 0.53 -5.89 -19.41
C LEU A 39 0.80 -5.91 -20.93
N GLY A 40 0.03 -6.65 -21.72
CA GLY A 40 0.42 -7.05 -23.08
C GLY A 40 -0.16 -6.28 -24.27
N GLY A 41 -1.18 -5.42 -24.11
CA GLY A 41 -1.89 -4.83 -25.26
C GLY A 41 -1.93 -3.31 -25.37
N GLY A 42 -1.91 -2.60 -24.24
CA GLY A 42 -2.00 -1.13 -24.18
C GLY A 42 -1.20 -0.50 -23.03
N GLY A 43 -0.30 -1.27 -22.41
CA GLY A 43 0.30 -0.98 -21.10
C GLY A 43 1.39 0.11 -21.05
N VAL A 44 1.71 0.78 -22.16
CA VAL A 44 2.76 1.81 -22.15
C VAL A 44 2.30 3.12 -21.51
N ASN A 45 0.98 3.41 -21.49
CA ASN A 45 0.46 4.64 -20.86
C ASN A 45 0.15 4.50 -19.36
N ARG A 46 -0.21 3.28 -18.88
CA ARG A 46 -0.67 3.09 -17.48
C ARG A 46 0.36 3.47 -16.42
N VAL A 47 1.65 3.39 -16.74
CA VAL A 47 2.71 3.66 -15.75
C VAL A 47 3.10 5.14 -15.70
N ASP A 48 2.73 5.92 -16.73
CA ASP A 48 2.99 7.35 -16.77
C ASP A 48 1.94 8.13 -15.95
N ASP A 49 0.71 7.61 -15.88
CA ASP A 49 -0.38 8.17 -15.05
C ASP A 49 -0.42 7.59 -13.62
N ALA A 50 0.33 6.52 -13.35
CA ALA A 50 0.35 5.88 -12.04
C ALA A 50 0.87 6.81 -10.93
N ARG A 51 0.12 6.88 -9.82
CA ARG A 51 0.54 7.59 -8.61
C ARG A 51 1.73 6.86 -7.99
N ARG A 52 2.79 7.60 -7.68
CA ARG A 52 4.02 7.05 -7.09
C ARG A 52 4.07 7.34 -5.59
N THR A 53 4.25 6.29 -4.81
CA THR A 53 4.40 6.38 -3.36
C THR A 53 5.73 5.77 -2.94
N MET A 54 6.56 6.56 -2.26
CA MET A 54 7.78 6.07 -1.62
C MET A 54 7.45 5.46 -0.26
N VAL A 55 7.94 4.24 -0.03
CA VAL A 55 7.83 3.49 1.22
C VAL A 55 9.18 2.90 1.60
N TYR A 56 9.33 2.48 2.84
CA TYR A 56 10.58 1.98 3.39
C TYR A 56 10.40 0.55 3.85
N ARG A 57 11.13 -0.38 3.24
CA ARG A 57 11.08 -1.80 3.59
C ARG A 57 11.81 -2.01 4.90
N LEU A 58 11.14 -2.68 5.84
CA LEU A 58 11.68 -3.01 7.14
C LEU A 58 12.61 -4.22 7.05
N ASP A 59 13.70 -4.13 7.80
CA ASP A 59 14.67 -5.21 8.00
C ASP A 59 14.36 -5.90 9.34
N PRO A 60 14.41 -7.24 9.44
CA PRO A 60 14.10 -7.96 10.68
C PRO A 60 15.25 -7.93 11.70
N THR A 61 16.45 -7.51 11.29
CA THR A 61 17.65 -7.46 12.14
C THR A 61 18.08 -6.05 12.49
N ARG A 62 17.67 -5.07 11.68
CA ARG A 62 18.09 -3.67 11.78
C ARG A 62 16.88 -2.75 11.82
N GLY A 63 16.78 -1.98 12.90
CA GLY A 63 15.71 -0.99 13.02
C GLY A 63 15.88 0.18 12.06
N THR A 64 14.84 0.47 11.26
CA THR A 64 14.76 1.66 10.42
C THR A 64 14.38 2.86 11.29
N VAL A 65 15.25 3.88 11.34
CA VAL A 65 15.09 5.01 12.27
C VAL A 65 14.53 6.24 11.56
N PHE A 66 13.42 6.77 12.05
CA PHE A 66 12.80 8.02 11.58
C PHE A 66 12.99 9.14 12.60
N THR A 67 13.35 10.33 12.12
CA THR A 67 13.58 11.51 12.97
C THR A 67 12.51 12.56 12.74
N PHE A 68 11.87 13.01 13.83
CA PHE A 68 10.84 14.04 13.78
C PHE A 68 11.45 15.44 13.75
N THR A 69 10.69 16.43 13.25
CA THR A 69 11.11 17.85 13.28
C THR A 69 11.14 18.42 14.70
N GLY A 70 10.55 17.72 15.67
CA GLY A 70 10.55 18.06 17.10
C GLY A 70 9.93 16.92 17.90
N GLU A 71 9.73 17.13 19.20
CA GLU A 71 9.09 16.12 20.03
C GLU A 71 7.64 15.86 19.59
N ARG A 72 7.25 14.59 19.48
CA ARG A 72 5.91 14.16 19.05
C ARG A 72 5.26 13.28 20.12
N GLN A 73 3.95 13.43 20.24
CA GLN A 73 3.09 12.58 21.08
C GLN A 73 2.12 11.74 20.24
N GLN A 74 2.13 11.93 18.93
CA GLN A 74 1.29 11.18 18.00
C GLN A 74 2.06 10.91 16.72
N VAL A 75 2.01 9.66 16.28
CA VAL A 75 2.60 9.20 15.02
C VAL A 75 1.50 8.56 14.19
N ARG A 76 1.49 8.87 12.90
CA ARG A 76 0.67 8.14 11.92
C ARG A 76 1.60 7.26 11.10
N LEU A 77 1.26 5.99 11.02
CA LEU A 77 2.00 4.98 10.28
C LEU A 77 1.07 4.38 9.23
N LEU A 78 1.57 4.25 8.00
CA LEU A 78 0.96 3.39 7.00
C LEU A 78 1.88 2.18 6.82
N SER A 79 1.31 0.98 6.83
CA SER A 79 2.04 -0.27 6.54
C SER A 79 1.35 -1.03 5.41
N SER A 80 2.13 -1.58 4.51
CA SER A 80 1.69 -2.54 3.51
C SER A 80 2.70 -3.67 3.44
N VAL A 81 2.33 -4.80 2.85
CA VAL A 81 3.26 -5.92 2.66
C VAL A 81 3.39 -6.28 1.19
N GLY A 82 4.58 -6.73 0.83
CA GLY A 82 4.82 -7.48 -0.40
C GLY A 82 4.42 -8.94 -0.17
N ILE A 83 3.66 -9.50 -1.10
CA ILE A 83 3.20 -10.88 -1.09
C ILE A 83 3.74 -11.54 -2.34
N ALA A 84 4.35 -12.72 -2.19
CA ALA A 84 4.92 -13.47 -3.30
C ALA A 84 3.84 -13.76 -4.36
N ALA A 85 4.25 -13.73 -5.63
CA ALA A 85 3.33 -13.92 -6.76
C ALA A 85 2.64 -15.30 -6.71
N ASP A 86 3.32 -16.31 -6.17
CA ASP A 86 2.85 -17.69 -6.02
C ASP A 86 2.21 -17.98 -4.65
N ALA A 87 2.13 -16.99 -3.76
CA ALA A 87 1.48 -17.18 -2.46
C ALA A 87 -0.02 -17.54 -2.62
N PRO A 88 -0.55 -18.48 -1.82
CA PRO A 88 -1.94 -18.93 -1.92
C PRO A 88 -2.93 -17.77 -1.77
N THR A 89 -3.89 -17.67 -2.69
CA THR A 89 -4.94 -16.62 -2.67
C THR A 89 -6.21 -17.03 -1.93
N ASP A 90 -6.30 -18.27 -1.48
CA ASP A 90 -7.42 -18.83 -0.73
C ASP A 90 -7.32 -18.57 0.79
N THR A 91 -6.33 -17.79 1.23
CA THR A 91 -6.23 -17.31 2.61
C THR A 91 -7.17 -16.13 2.86
N GLU A 92 -7.62 -15.95 4.11
CA GLU A 92 -8.39 -14.76 4.53
C GLU A 92 -7.54 -13.48 4.56
N GLY A 93 -6.21 -13.63 4.51
CA GLY A 93 -5.22 -12.55 4.46
C GLY A 93 -3.87 -13.06 4.96
N TRP A 94 -2.90 -12.14 5.09
CA TRP A 94 -1.58 -12.45 5.63
C TRP A 94 -1.32 -11.67 6.90
N ILE A 95 -0.98 -12.36 7.99
CA ILE A 95 -0.61 -11.75 9.25
C ILE A 95 0.84 -11.28 9.17
N TYR A 96 1.09 -10.07 9.64
CA TYR A 96 2.42 -9.50 9.76
C TYR A 96 2.53 -8.64 11.01
N GLY A 97 3.76 -8.45 11.51
CA GLY A 97 4.00 -7.59 12.66
C GLY A 97 5.27 -6.77 12.56
N PHE A 98 5.32 -5.68 13.32
CA PHE A 98 6.52 -4.86 13.49
C PHE A 98 6.58 -4.29 14.91
N ARG A 99 7.80 -4.06 15.40
CA ARG A 99 8.04 -3.42 16.69
C ARG A 99 8.47 -1.98 16.48
N ILE A 100 7.88 -1.08 17.25
CA ILE A 100 8.24 0.33 17.31
C ILE A 100 8.90 0.63 18.64
N SER A 101 10.14 1.11 18.59
CA SER A 101 10.84 1.68 19.74
C SER A 101 10.79 3.20 19.67
N PHE A 102 10.25 3.84 20.70
CA PHE A 102 10.19 5.28 20.86
C PHE A 102 11.49 5.78 21.50
N LEU A 103 12.16 6.73 20.85
CA LEU A 103 13.48 7.19 21.25
C LEU A 103 13.47 8.68 21.57
N SER A 104 14.19 9.05 22.64
CA SER A 104 14.46 10.45 22.97
C SER A 104 15.44 11.09 21.99
N GLY A 105 15.61 12.42 22.09
CA GLY A 105 16.64 13.15 21.35
C GLY A 105 18.07 12.68 21.66
N THR A 106 18.30 12.16 22.87
CA THR A 106 19.59 11.59 23.33
C THR A 106 19.77 10.12 22.97
N GLY A 107 18.68 9.42 22.61
CA GLY A 107 18.72 8.01 22.18
C GLY A 107 18.25 7.01 23.21
N ASP A 108 17.71 7.49 24.33
CA ASP A 108 17.11 6.64 25.35
C ASP A 108 15.80 6.06 24.84
N VAL A 109 15.56 4.78 25.13
CA VAL A 109 14.28 4.11 24.84
C VAL A 109 13.24 4.60 25.84
N LEU A 110 12.18 5.22 25.32
CA LEU A 110 11.05 5.75 26.09
C LEU A 110 9.89 4.75 26.20
N GLY A 111 9.81 3.79 25.27
CA GLY A 111 8.80 2.73 25.24
C GLY A 111 8.89 1.90 23.96
N GLU A 112 8.28 0.72 23.99
CA GLU A 112 8.24 -0.21 22.86
C GLU A 112 6.82 -0.76 22.69
N TYR A 113 6.41 -0.97 21.44
CA TYR A 113 5.09 -1.48 21.09
C TYR A 113 5.20 -2.43 19.91
N ASP A 114 4.56 -3.59 20.04
CA ASP A 114 4.41 -4.55 18.96
C ASP A 114 3.03 -4.37 18.34
N ILE A 115 3.00 -4.23 17.02
CA ILE A 115 1.76 -4.10 16.25
C ILE A 115 1.70 -5.28 15.30
N TYR A 116 0.55 -5.95 15.30
CA TYR A 116 0.22 -7.03 14.38
C TYR A 116 -1.01 -6.60 13.58
N SER A 117 -1.00 -6.89 12.29
CA SER A 117 -2.08 -6.55 11.37
C SER A 117 -2.29 -7.68 10.36
N GLN A 118 -3.41 -7.64 9.66
CA GLN A 118 -3.78 -8.55 8.60
C GLN A 118 -3.82 -7.79 7.27
N ALA A 119 -2.98 -8.21 6.34
CA ALA A 119 -2.92 -7.66 5.01
C ALA A 119 -3.92 -8.35 4.08
N MET A 120 -4.56 -7.56 3.21
CA MET A 120 -5.42 -8.03 2.13
C MET A 120 -4.93 -7.45 0.80
N LEU A 121 -5.06 -8.22 -0.26
CA LEU A 121 -4.80 -7.73 -1.62
C LEU A 121 -6.01 -6.91 -2.12
N PRO A 122 -5.81 -5.90 -2.99
CA PRO A 122 -6.91 -5.12 -3.56
C PRO A 122 -8.02 -5.98 -4.18
N GLU A 123 -7.67 -7.06 -4.89
CA GLU A 123 -8.61 -7.99 -5.52
C GLU A 123 -9.43 -8.84 -4.53
N MET A 124 -9.05 -8.86 -3.25
CA MET A 124 -9.79 -9.57 -2.20
C MET A 124 -10.82 -8.68 -1.50
N MET A 125 -10.82 -7.37 -1.75
CA MET A 125 -11.77 -6.43 -1.15
C MET A 125 -13.10 -6.41 -1.94
N GLU A 126 -14.23 -6.29 -1.23
CA GLU A 126 -15.55 -6.27 -1.87
C GLU A 126 -15.72 -5.11 -2.88
N GLU A 127 -15.24 -3.92 -2.51
CA GLU A 127 -15.26 -2.71 -3.35
C GLU A 127 -14.10 -2.68 -4.35
N GLY A 128 -13.19 -3.67 -4.29
CA GLY A 128 -11.88 -3.59 -4.91
C GLY A 128 -11.00 -2.51 -4.27
N GLY A 129 -9.89 -2.22 -4.91
CA GLY A 129 -9.00 -1.14 -4.52
C GLY A 129 -8.07 -0.77 -5.68
N PRO A 130 -7.31 0.33 -5.56
CA PRO A 130 -6.35 0.69 -6.59
C PRO A 130 -5.36 -0.45 -6.80
N LEU A 131 -5.02 -0.73 -8.05
CA LEU A 131 -4.00 -1.72 -8.38
C LEU A 131 -2.64 -1.19 -7.93
N ARG A 132 -1.91 -2.00 -7.15
CA ARG A 132 -0.61 -1.63 -6.58
C ARG A 132 0.48 -2.57 -7.05
N PHE A 133 1.59 -2.03 -7.53
CA PHE A 133 2.68 -2.85 -8.07
C PHE A 133 4.05 -2.19 -7.90
N LEU A 134 5.09 -3.02 -8.01
CA LEU A 134 6.49 -2.59 -8.12
C LEU A 134 6.95 -2.73 -9.57
N ARG A 135 7.82 -1.81 -10.02
CA ARG A 135 8.40 -1.92 -11.38
C ARG A 135 9.46 -3.01 -11.50
N THR A 136 10.07 -3.39 -10.39
CA THR A 136 11.29 -4.23 -10.36
C THR A 136 11.04 -5.61 -9.77
N SER A 137 9.79 -5.93 -9.44
CA SER A 137 9.40 -7.17 -8.77
C SER A 137 7.99 -7.56 -9.21
N ASP A 138 7.70 -8.86 -9.18
CA ASP A 138 6.39 -9.47 -9.40
C ASP A 138 5.59 -9.64 -8.10
N GLU A 139 6.11 -9.13 -6.97
CA GLU A 139 5.38 -9.02 -5.71
C GLU A 139 4.03 -8.33 -5.90
N ARG A 140 3.00 -8.93 -5.31
CA ARG A 140 1.69 -8.30 -5.14
C ARG A 140 1.71 -7.45 -3.89
N ILE A 141 1.18 -6.24 -3.97
CA ILE A 141 1.25 -5.28 -2.86
C ILE A 141 -0.11 -5.18 -2.19
N SER A 142 -0.15 -5.40 -0.88
CA SER A 142 -1.38 -5.28 -0.09
C SER A 142 -1.93 -3.85 -0.10
N THR A 143 -3.20 -3.72 0.27
CA THR A 143 -3.74 -2.42 0.69
C THR A 143 -3.01 -1.92 1.94
N PRO A 144 -2.94 -0.60 2.15
CA PRO A 144 -2.22 -0.04 3.27
C PRO A 144 -3.11 -0.09 4.51
N ASP A 145 -2.58 -0.60 5.61
CA ASP A 145 -3.18 -0.44 6.93
C ASP A 145 -2.71 0.88 7.56
N GLU A 146 -3.62 1.56 8.25
CA GLU A 146 -3.37 2.86 8.87
C GLU A 146 -3.44 2.76 10.39
N THR A 147 -2.33 3.09 11.06
CA THR A 147 -2.25 3.08 12.51
C THR A 147 -1.91 4.47 13.06
N PHE A 148 -2.67 4.91 14.07
CA PHE A 148 -2.34 6.07 14.89
C PHE A 148 -1.82 5.62 16.24
N ILE A 149 -0.64 6.09 16.61
CA ILE A 149 0.05 5.64 17.81
C ILE A 149 0.32 6.84 18.71
N GLU A 150 -0.07 6.74 19.97
CA GLU A 150 0.30 7.69 21.01
C GLU A 150 1.75 7.43 21.43
N ALA A 151 2.61 8.42 21.21
CA ALA A 151 4.02 8.35 21.55
C ALA A 151 4.25 8.88 22.97
N PRO A 152 5.16 8.26 23.76
CA PRO A 152 5.58 8.82 25.04
C PRO A 152 6.07 10.27 24.89
N ALA A 153 5.87 11.07 25.93
CA ALA A 153 6.39 12.43 25.96
C ALA A 153 7.90 12.45 25.67
N ARG A 154 8.35 13.47 24.92
CA ARG A 154 9.76 13.65 24.51
C ARG A 154 10.27 12.70 23.43
N THR A 155 9.38 11.96 22.76
CA THR A 155 9.76 11.17 21.57
C THR A 155 10.27 12.10 20.47
N ALA A 156 11.53 11.96 20.10
CA ALA A 156 12.14 12.70 18.99
C ALA A 156 12.44 11.81 17.77
N ARG A 157 12.51 10.49 17.98
CA ARG A 157 12.77 9.49 16.94
C ARG A 157 11.93 8.24 17.21
N ILE A 158 11.68 7.46 16.16
CA ILE A 158 11.22 6.07 16.28
C ILE A 158 12.16 5.15 15.52
N SER A 159 12.34 3.94 16.03
CA SER A 159 12.97 2.83 15.31
C SER A 159 11.93 1.75 15.07
N ILE A 160 11.82 1.29 13.83
CA ILE A 160 10.85 0.25 13.45
C ILE A 160 11.61 -0.95 12.90
N ILE A 161 11.34 -2.13 13.43
CA ILE A 161 11.94 -3.40 12.99
C ILE A 161 10.82 -4.37 12.63
N ALA A 162 11.01 -5.17 11.57
CA ALA A 162 10.05 -6.21 11.22
C ALA A 162 10.03 -7.30 12.30
N LEU A 163 8.86 -7.86 12.57
CA LEU A 163 8.67 -9.07 13.37
C LEU A 163 8.27 -10.22 12.45
N ASP A 164 7.87 -11.35 13.04
CA ASP A 164 7.42 -12.53 12.32
C ASP A 164 6.20 -12.23 11.43
N THR A 165 6.16 -12.92 10.28
CA THR A 165 5.11 -12.81 9.26
C THR A 165 4.68 -14.19 8.79
N ASP A 166 3.48 -14.26 8.23
CA ASP A 166 2.99 -15.48 7.56
C ASP A 166 3.84 -15.86 6.35
N GLU A 167 3.73 -17.13 5.94
CA GLU A 167 4.34 -17.63 4.71
C GLU A 167 3.83 -16.86 3.48
N GLY A 168 4.74 -16.53 2.56
CA GLY A 168 4.43 -15.77 1.35
C GLY A 168 4.55 -14.25 1.52
N VAL A 169 4.68 -13.72 2.74
CA VAL A 169 5.06 -12.30 2.93
C VAL A 169 6.54 -12.12 2.61
N THR A 170 6.86 -11.27 1.64
CA THR A 170 8.24 -11.00 1.19
C THR A 170 8.87 -9.78 1.85
N GLY A 171 8.06 -8.89 2.43
CA GLY A 171 8.55 -7.73 3.16
C GLY A 171 7.43 -6.86 3.70
N ILE A 172 7.74 -6.08 4.75
CA ILE A 172 6.85 -5.07 5.32
C ILE A 172 7.37 -3.70 4.89
N ASP A 173 6.52 -2.94 4.21
CA ASP A 173 6.82 -1.61 3.71
C ASP A 173 6.06 -0.57 4.53
N VAL A 174 6.77 0.40 5.10
CA VAL A 174 6.16 1.42 5.97
C VAL A 174 6.36 2.84 5.45
N ARG A 175 5.43 3.72 5.85
CA ARG A 175 5.56 5.16 5.70
C ARG A 175 5.14 5.86 6.98
N VAL A 176 6.05 6.64 7.52
CA VAL A 176 5.85 7.36 8.79
C VAL A 176 5.46 8.80 8.48
N TYR A 177 4.50 9.31 9.25
CA TYR A 177 4.04 10.67 9.17
C TYR A 177 4.08 11.34 10.54
N GLU A 178 4.46 12.61 10.53
CA GLU A 178 4.33 13.50 11.68
C GLU A 178 3.24 14.54 11.45
N ARG A 179 2.60 14.97 12.53
CA ARG A 179 1.62 16.06 12.47
C ARG A 179 2.35 17.40 12.31
N GLN A 180 1.90 18.22 11.36
CA GLN A 180 2.52 19.54 11.14
C GLN A 180 2.18 20.49 12.30
N PRO A 181 3.19 21.12 12.96
CA PRO A 181 2.95 22.07 14.03
C PRO A 181 2.59 23.46 13.47
N LEU A 182 1.40 23.60 12.88
CA LEU A 182 0.95 24.86 12.30
C LEU A 182 0.31 25.78 13.35
N THR A 183 0.80 27.03 13.42
CA THR A 183 0.11 28.13 14.12
C THR A 183 -1.23 28.41 13.43
N ASP A 184 -2.15 29.15 14.08
CA ASP A 184 -3.46 29.47 13.47
C ASP A 184 -3.31 30.20 12.14
N ALA A 185 -2.45 31.22 12.12
CA ALA A 185 -2.15 31.96 10.89
C ALA A 185 -1.47 31.07 9.84
N GLY A 186 -0.53 30.22 10.25
CA GLY A 186 0.14 29.28 9.34
C GLY A 186 -0.80 28.24 8.75
N ALA A 187 -1.77 27.75 9.54
CA ALA A 187 -2.76 26.77 9.11
C ALA A 187 -3.67 27.31 8.01
N MET A 188 -4.15 28.54 8.16
CA MET A 188 -4.98 29.20 7.14
C MET A 188 -4.21 29.35 5.82
N VAL A 189 -3.00 29.92 5.89
CA VAL A 189 -2.16 30.13 4.69
C VAL A 189 -1.82 28.79 4.02
N ALA A 190 -1.52 27.76 4.81
CA ALA A 190 -1.27 26.41 4.28
C ALA A 190 -2.49 25.83 3.58
N PHE A 191 -3.71 26.07 4.06
CA PHE A 191 -4.94 25.64 3.40
C PHE A 191 -5.12 26.34 2.05
N LEU A 192 -5.09 27.68 2.04
CA LEU A 192 -5.37 28.49 0.85
C LEU A 192 -4.34 28.34 -0.28
N ARG A 193 -3.10 27.93 0.04
CA ARG A 193 -2.04 27.70 -0.96
C ARG A 193 -2.13 26.34 -1.65
N ARG A 194 -2.95 25.42 -1.16
CA ARG A 194 -3.15 24.10 -1.78
C ARG A 194 -3.98 24.24 -3.05
N SER A 195 -3.71 23.37 -4.01
CA SER A 195 -4.56 23.23 -5.20
C SER A 195 -5.97 22.78 -4.84
N PRO A 196 -6.99 23.00 -5.70
CA PRO A 196 -8.34 22.54 -5.44
C PRO A 196 -8.45 21.02 -5.19
N GLY A 197 -7.62 20.21 -5.87
CA GLY A 197 -7.55 18.76 -5.64
C GLY A 197 -7.05 18.41 -4.24
N GLU A 198 -5.95 19.03 -3.80
CA GLU A 198 -5.40 18.83 -2.46
C GLU A 198 -6.34 19.33 -1.36
N GLN A 199 -7.06 20.44 -1.61
CA GLN A 199 -8.07 20.94 -0.67
C GLN A 199 -9.20 19.91 -0.52
N ARG A 200 -9.74 19.38 -1.63
CA ARG A 200 -10.77 18.32 -1.59
C ARG A 200 -10.28 17.07 -0.85
N GLN A 201 -9.05 16.64 -1.10
CA GLN A 201 -8.47 15.50 -0.40
C GLN A 201 -8.34 15.76 1.10
N LEU A 202 -7.90 16.95 1.49
CA LEU A 202 -7.73 17.32 2.90
C LEU A 202 -9.08 17.43 3.63
N THR A 203 -10.15 17.75 2.91
CA THR A 203 -11.52 17.88 3.42
C THR A 203 -12.38 16.64 3.17
N SER A 204 -11.82 15.53 2.69
CA SER A 204 -12.62 14.34 2.32
C SER A 204 -13.40 13.75 3.49
N GLY A 205 -12.90 13.93 4.72
CA GLY A 205 -13.60 13.56 5.96
C GLY A 205 -14.53 14.65 6.53
N SER A 206 -14.73 15.76 5.81
CA SER A 206 -15.63 16.85 6.21
C SER A 206 -16.99 16.68 5.53
N ALA A 207 -18.07 17.08 6.21
CA ALA A 207 -19.40 17.13 5.62
C ALA A 207 -19.57 18.24 4.56
N PHE A 208 -18.60 19.17 4.49
CA PHE A 208 -18.65 20.37 3.67
C PHE A 208 -17.50 20.39 2.66
N PRO A 209 -17.77 20.75 1.38
CA PRO A 209 -16.71 20.94 0.40
C PRO A 209 -15.83 22.17 0.72
N PRO A 210 -14.59 22.23 0.20
CA PRO A 210 -13.60 23.24 0.57
C PRO A 210 -14.06 24.70 0.46
N ASP A 211 -14.88 25.01 -0.54
CA ASP A 211 -15.40 26.34 -0.85
C ASP A 211 -16.49 26.82 0.11
N THR A 212 -17.08 25.89 0.88
CA THR A 212 -18.10 26.21 1.88
C THR A 212 -17.57 26.25 3.32
N LEU A 213 -16.31 25.88 3.53
CA LEU A 213 -15.71 25.89 4.86
C LEU A 213 -15.54 27.31 5.40
N GLY A 214 -15.94 27.53 6.64
CA GLY A 214 -15.59 28.73 7.37
C GLY A 214 -14.10 28.76 7.72
N GLU A 215 -13.57 29.93 8.03
CA GLU A 215 -12.14 30.09 8.32
C GLU A 215 -11.63 29.19 9.47
N ASN A 216 -12.46 29.01 10.51
CA ASN A 216 -12.12 28.16 11.65
C ASN A 216 -12.03 26.68 11.25
N GLU A 217 -12.86 26.25 10.32
CA GLU A 217 -12.87 24.86 9.81
C GLU A 217 -11.65 24.63 8.93
N MET A 218 -11.34 25.56 8.02
CA MET A 218 -10.11 25.52 7.21
C MET A 218 -8.86 25.41 8.08
N ARG A 219 -8.76 26.22 9.15
CA ARG A 219 -7.65 26.15 10.13
C ARG A 219 -7.60 24.80 10.83
N THR A 220 -8.75 24.28 11.25
CA THR A 220 -8.85 23.00 11.97
C THR A 220 -8.41 21.83 11.09
N VAL A 221 -8.88 21.81 9.84
CA VAL A 221 -8.53 20.80 8.84
C VAL A 221 -7.03 20.87 8.52
N ALA A 222 -6.48 22.06 8.27
CA ALA A 222 -5.06 22.23 8.01
C ALA A 222 -4.17 21.80 9.20
N ARG A 223 -4.60 22.04 10.45
CA ARG A 223 -3.88 21.58 11.66
C ARG A 223 -3.90 20.06 11.88
N LYS A 224 -4.79 19.35 11.20
CA LYS A 224 -4.83 17.89 11.19
C LYS A 224 -4.00 17.29 10.06
N SER A 225 -3.29 18.13 9.29
CA SER A 225 -2.45 17.64 8.19
C SER A 225 -1.23 16.86 8.71
N TRP A 226 -0.96 15.76 8.00
CA TRP A 226 0.14 14.85 8.23
C TRP A 226 1.19 15.04 7.14
N ARG A 227 2.46 15.06 7.54
CA ARG A 227 3.60 15.15 6.61
C ARG A 227 4.40 13.87 6.67
N PRO A 228 4.70 13.23 5.53
CA PRO A 228 5.58 12.07 5.52
C PRO A 228 6.99 12.48 5.93
N ILE A 229 7.65 11.63 6.70
CA ILE A 229 9.06 11.76 7.06
C ILE A 229 9.84 10.56 6.53
N GLY A 230 11.06 10.81 6.08
CA GLY A 230 11.98 9.76 5.67
C GLY A 230 12.80 9.23 6.85
N PRO A 231 13.37 8.02 6.72
CA PRO A 231 14.35 7.52 7.66
C PRO A 231 15.65 8.34 7.60
N GLY A 232 16.36 8.39 8.72
CA GLY A 232 17.71 8.93 8.77
C GLY A 232 18.74 7.93 8.25
N GLY A 233 19.86 8.43 7.74
CA GLY A 233 20.96 7.61 7.21
C GLY A 233 21.02 7.56 5.68
N ILE A 234 21.73 6.56 5.15
CA ILE A 234 21.99 6.37 3.71
C ILE A 234 21.13 5.22 3.20
N ALA A 235 20.43 5.41 2.07
CA ALA A 235 19.65 4.35 1.43
C ALA A 235 20.54 3.17 1.02
N GLY A 236 20.08 1.94 1.25
CA GLY A 236 20.84 0.69 1.06
C GLY A 236 21.79 0.34 2.22
N GLU A 237 22.12 1.30 3.10
CA GLU A 237 22.97 1.05 4.29
C GLU A 237 22.20 1.14 5.61
N ALA A 238 21.24 2.06 5.72
CA ALA A 238 20.43 2.29 6.92
C ALA A 238 18.96 1.91 6.73
N TYR A 239 18.48 1.89 5.49
CA TYR A 239 17.10 1.57 5.13
C TYR A 239 17.01 1.17 3.66
N ASP A 240 15.95 0.44 3.31
CA ASP A 240 15.65 0.04 1.93
C ASP A 240 14.45 0.84 1.40
N LEU A 241 14.66 1.58 0.31
CA LEU A 241 13.62 2.42 -0.31
C LEU A 241 12.92 1.66 -1.43
N VAL A 242 11.60 1.62 -1.37
CA VAL A 242 10.73 1.00 -2.38
C VAL A 242 9.77 2.03 -2.94
N VAL A 243 9.49 1.96 -4.25
CA VAL A 243 8.51 2.82 -4.92
C VAL A 243 7.34 1.97 -5.37
N ILE A 244 6.19 2.21 -4.75
CA ILE A 244 4.92 1.60 -5.10
C ILE A 244 4.23 2.49 -6.12
N TYR A 245 3.74 1.87 -7.18
CA TYR A 245 2.92 2.49 -8.21
C TYR A 245 1.46 2.09 -7.97
N GLU A 246 0.56 3.06 -8.04
CA GLU A 246 -0.87 2.87 -7.82
C GLU A 246 -1.64 3.39 -9.03
N VAL A 247 -2.56 2.58 -9.56
CA VAL A 247 -3.46 2.93 -10.65
C VAL A 247 -4.89 2.73 -10.16
N ASP A 248 -5.70 3.79 -10.27
CA ASP A 248 -7.12 3.73 -9.89
C ASP A 248 -7.91 3.08 -11.04
N PRO A 249 -8.71 2.03 -10.79
CA PRO A 249 -9.53 1.43 -11.84
C PRO A 249 -10.61 2.36 -12.40
N GLU A 250 -11.04 3.38 -11.64
CA GLU A 250 -12.10 4.31 -12.07
C GLU A 250 -11.62 5.33 -13.13
N ASP A 251 -10.32 5.59 -13.22
CA ASP A 251 -9.75 6.50 -14.24
C ASP A 251 -9.79 5.90 -15.66
N ASP A 252 -10.18 4.62 -15.80
CA ASP A 252 -10.30 3.88 -17.06
C ASP A 252 -11.74 3.90 -17.65
N GLU A 253 -12.71 4.61 -17.06
CA GLU A 253 -14.00 4.79 -17.74
C GLU A 253 -13.76 5.51 -19.08
N PRO A 254 -14.13 4.88 -20.22
CA PRO A 254 -13.93 5.51 -21.52
C PRO A 254 -14.66 6.83 -21.47
N GLN A 255 -13.92 7.93 -21.58
CA GLN A 255 -14.51 9.25 -21.77
C GLN A 255 -15.50 9.07 -22.90
N GLU A 256 -16.81 9.13 -22.60
CA GLU A 256 -17.85 9.11 -23.62
C GLU A 256 -17.39 10.15 -24.62
N GLU A 257 -16.99 9.68 -25.81
CA GLU A 257 -16.50 10.53 -26.87
C GLU A 257 -17.67 11.48 -27.12
N VAL A 258 -17.56 12.70 -26.58
CA VAL A 258 -18.64 13.67 -26.61
C VAL A 258 -18.87 13.90 -28.09
N GLU A 259 -19.89 13.22 -28.61
CA GLU A 259 -20.24 13.23 -30.02
C GLU A 259 -20.45 14.70 -30.34
N ALA A 260 -19.48 15.27 -31.07
CA ALA A 260 -19.43 16.69 -31.29
C ALA A 260 -20.72 17.06 -32.01
N GLU A 261 -21.65 17.63 -31.25
CA GLU A 261 -22.97 18.01 -31.75
C GLU A 261 -22.72 18.94 -32.92
N ALA A 262 -23.04 18.45 -34.12
CA ALA A 262 -22.72 19.16 -35.35
C ALA A 262 -23.33 20.56 -35.27
N PRO A 263 -22.56 21.62 -35.60
CA PRO A 263 -23.05 22.98 -35.48
C PRO A 263 -24.33 23.13 -36.30
N VAL A 264 -25.44 23.45 -35.62
CA VAL A 264 -26.72 23.74 -36.26
C VAL A 264 -26.51 24.93 -37.20
N ALA A 265 -26.65 24.69 -38.50
CA ALA A 265 -26.52 25.73 -39.51
C ALA A 265 -27.68 26.75 -39.37
N PRO A 266 -27.41 28.06 -39.55
CA PRO A 266 -28.38 29.14 -39.44
C PRO A 266 -29.41 29.18 -40.57
#